data_AF-A0A8K0P2W9-F1
#
_entry.id   AF-A0A8K0P2W9-F1
#
_cell.length_a   1.000
_cell.length_b   1.000
_cell.length_c   1.000
_cell.angle_alpha   90.00
_cell.angle_beta   90.00
_cell.angle_gamma   90.00
#
_symmetry.space_group_name_H-M   'P 1'
#
loop_
_entity.id
_entity.type
_entity.pdbx_description
1 polymer ?
#
loop_
_entity_poly.entity_id
_entity_poly.type
_entity_poly.pdbx_seq_one_letter_code
_entity_poly.pdbx_strand_id
1 'polypeptide(L)'
;MQKIKNRINNKVMISSGTWIDWQYLLDAAALLAKCRYTLQYTYPYAYHMESGPRKELFEYQQAQLEAEIENLSWKIERAETTDRGDLENQMDIAEKRRSTLLKDFLEV
;
A
#
# COMPACT_ATOMS: atom_id res chain seq x y z
N MET A 1 -3.46 -8.50 -10.04
CA MET A 1 -2.15 -9.09 -10.42
C MET A 1 -1.97 -9.31 -11.93
N GLN A 2 -2.92 -9.93 -12.66
CA GLN A 2 -2.73 -10.26 -14.09
C GLN A 2 -2.39 -9.04 -14.97
N LYS A 3 -3.04 -7.90 -14.73
CA LYS A 3 -2.78 -6.64 -15.45
C LYS A 3 -1.32 -6.17 -15.32
N ILE A 4 -0.72 -6.29 -14.14
CA ILE A 4 0.67 -5.85 -13.89
C ILE A 4 1.65 -6.82 -14.57
N LYS A 5 1.41 -8.14 -14.46
CA LYS A 5 2.23 -9.14 -15.17
C LYS A 5 2.21 -8.91 -16.69
N ASN A 6 1.04 -8.65 -17.26
CA ASN A 6 0.92 -8.34 -18.69
C ASN A 6 1.68 -7.05 -19.07
N ARG A 7 1.62 -6.01 -18.23
CA ARG A 7 2.39 -4.75 -18.43
C ARG A 7 3.89 -5.00 -18.43
N ILE A 8 4.40 -5.76 -17.46
CA ILE A 8 5.84 -6.09 -17.36
C ILE A 8 6.27 -6.88 -18.59
N ASN A 9 5.51 -7.92 -18.97
CA ASN A 9 5.81 -8.70 -20.16
C ASN A 9 5.86 -7.81 -21.41
N ASN A 10 4.91 -6.89 -21.60
CA ASN A 10 4.93 -5.96 -22.72
C ASN A 10 6.18 -5.07 -22.72
N LYS A 11 6.59 -4.54 -21.56
CA LYS A 11 7.81 -3.69 -21.43
C LYS A 11 9.09 -4.47 -21.75
N VAL A 12 9.19 -5.70 -21.28
CA VAL A 12 10.31 -6.60 -21.58
C VAL A 12 10.35 -6.95 -23.07
N MET A 13 9.19 -7.22 -23.69
CA MET A 13 9.11 -7.55 -25.11
C MET A 13 9.52 -6.39 -26.02
N ILE A 14 9.30 -5.13 -25.62
CA ILE A 14 9.79 -3.95 -26.36
C ILE A 14 11.23 -3.55 -26.00
N SER A 15 11.98 -4.43 -25.30
CA SER A 15 13.36 -4.19 -24.85
C SER A 15 13.54 -2.96 -23.95
N SER A 16 12.49 -2.53 -23.24
CA SER A 16 12.52 -1.43 -22.28
C SER A 16 12.90 -1.96 -20.90
N GLY A 17 14.12 -2.49 -20.78
CA GLY A 17 14.63 -3.13 -19.57
C GLY A 17 14.30 -4.62 -19.46
N THR A 18 14.79 -5.23 -18.39
CA THR A 18 14.65 -6.65 -18.09
C THR A 18 13.58 -6.88 -17.04
N TRP A 19 13.17 -8.14 -16.82
CA TRP A 19 12.14 -8.46 -15.84
C TRP A 19 12.47 -7.96 -14.42
N ILE A 20 13.76 -7.97 -14.03
CA ILE A 20 14.18 -7.51 -12.70
C ILE A 20 14.02 -6.00 -12.52
N ASP A 21 14.16 -5.22 -13.60
CA ASP A 21 13.99 -3.77 -13.59
C ASP A 21 12.54 -3.37 -13.28
N TRP A 22 11.59 -4.29 -13.50
CA TRP A 22 10.15 -4.08 -13.30
C TRP A 22 9.57 -4.82 -12.08
N GLN A 23 10.38 -5.59 -11.36
CA GLN A 23 9.94 -6.38 -10.20
C GLN A 23 9.27 -5.50 -9.13
N TYR A 24 9.75 -4.27 -8.95
CA TYR A 24 9.20 -3.30 -7.99
C TYR A 24 7.68 -3.06 -8.15
N LEU A 25 7.13 -3.21 -9.37
CA LEU A 25 5.68 -3.06 -9.60
C LEU A 25 4.87 -4.23 -9.05
N LEU A 26 5.45 -5.43 -9.03
CA LEU A 26 4.83 -6.60 -8.39
C LEU A 26 4.88 -6.45 -6.88
N ASP A 27 6.02 -6.01 -6.35
CA ASP A 27 6.22 -5.79 -4.92
C ASP A 27 5.29 -4.68 -4.40
N ALA A 28 5.16 -3.58 -5.14
CA ALA A 28 4.22 -2.50 -4.86
C ALA A 28 2.77 -3.01 -4.79
N ALA A 29 2.37 -3.88 -5.75
CA ALA A 29 1.03 -4.44 -5.77
C ALA A 29 0.78 -5.44 -4.64
N ALA A 30 1.78 -6.23 -4.28
CA ALA A 30 1.71 -7.14 -3.13
C ALA A 30 1.58 -6.35 -1.82
N LEU A 31 2.36 -5.28 -1.66
CA LEU A 31 2.26 -4.38 -0.52
C LEU A 31 0.89 -3.70 -0.45
N LEU A 32 0.39 -3.16 -1.57
CA LEU A 32 -0.95 -2.56 -1.62
C LEU A 32 -2.02 -3.54 -1.14
N ALA A 33 -1.96 -4.80 -1.59
CA ALA A 33 -2.89 -5.84 -1.16
C ALA A 33 -2.78 -6.12 0.36
N LYS A 34 -1.56 -6.19 0.89
CA LYS A 34 -1.29 -6.36 2.33
C LYS A 34 -1.85 -5.19 3.16
N CYS A 35 -1.66 -3.96 2.70
CA CYS A 35 -2.18 -2.77 3.36
C CYS A 35 -3.72 -2.75 3.35
N ARG A 36 -4.36 -3.06 2.20
CA ARG A 36 -5.83 -3.18 2.10
C ARG A 36 -6.40 -4.26 3.00
N TYR A 37 -5.75 -5.42 3.05
CA TYR A 37 -6.12 -6.48 3.97
C TYR A 37 -6.07 -5.99 5.41
N THR A 38 -4.99 -5.31 5.81
CA THR A 38 -4.89 -4.73 7.16
C THR A 38 -6.01 -3.72 7.43
N LEU A 39 -6.25 -2.78 6.51
CA LEU A 39 -7.30 -1.77 6.62
C LEU A 39 -8.71 -2.39 6.73
N GLN A 40 -8.97 -3.51 6.06
CA GLN A 40 -10.26 -4.19 6.20
C GLN A 40 -10.54 -4.62 7.65
N TYR A 41 -9.52 -5.09 8.38
CA TYR A 41 -9.68 -5.52 9.77
C TYR A 41 -9.66 -4.37 10.78
N THR A 42 -9.23 -3.16 10.38
CA THR A 42 -9.29 -2.01 11.28
C THR A 42 -10.72 -1.52 11.49
N TYR A 43 -11.64 -1.68 10.52
CA TYR A 43 -13.03 -1.25 10.68
C TYR A 43 -13.82 -2.04 11.74
N PRO A 44 -13.84 -3.40 11.74
CA PRO A 44 -14.47 -4.15 12.83
C PRO A 44 -13.80 -3.89 14.18
N TYR A 45 -12.48 -3.70 14.20
CA TYR A 45 -11.76 -3.35 15.43
C TYR A 45 -12.25 -2.01 15.99
N ALA A 46 -12.27 -0.94 15.19
CA ALA A 46 -12.80 0.38 15.59
C ALA A 46 -14.25 0.31 16.06
N TYR A 47 -15.09 -0.51 15.41
CA TYR A 47 -16.49 -0.68 15.79
C TYR A 47 -16.65 -1.15 17.24
N HIS A 48 -15.81 -2.09 17.68
CA HIS A 48 -15.85 -2.65 19.03
C HIS A 48 -15.04 -1.85 20.07
N MET A 49 -14.27 -0.84 19.66
CA MET A 49 -13.58 0.05 20.59
C MET A 49 -14.58 0.94 21.35
N GLU A 50 -14.37 1.04 22.67
CA GLU A 50 -15.07 2.03 23.50
C GLU A 50 -14.77 3.45 23.03
N SER A 51 -15.78 4.31 23.06
CA SER A 51 -15.62 5.72 22.70
C SER A 51 -14.69 6.41 23.70
N GLY A 52 -13.69 7.10 23.18
CA GLY A 52 -12.73 7.86 23.97
C GLY A 52 -11.49 8.25 23.17
N PRO A 53 -10.53 8.94 23.80
CA PRO A 53 -9.35 9.51 23.11
C PRO A 53 -8.52 8.47 22.36
N ARG A 54 -8.50 7.21 22.85
CA ARG A 54 -7.78 6.12 22.19
C ARG A 54 -8.44 5.67 20.89
N LYS A 55 -9.78 5.69 20.82
CA LYS A 55 -10.53 5.40 19.59
C LYS A 55 -10.34 6.52 18.56
N GLU A 56 -10.40 7.78 18.98
CA GLU A 56 -10.14 8.92 18.10
C GLU A 56 -8.74 8.86 17.48
N LEU A 57 -7.72 8.53 18.29
CA LEU A 57 -6.35 8.33 17.79
C LEU A 57 -6.27 7.15 16.80
N PHE A 58 -6.97 6.05 17.08
CA PHE A 58 -7.02 4.91 16.17
C PHE A 58 -7.65 5.28 14.83
N GLU A 59 -8.82 5.92 14.83
CA GLU A 59 -9.53 6.35 13.63
C GLU A 59 -8.71 7.37 12.83
N TYR A 60 -7.98 8.26 13.51
CA TYR A 60 -7.03 9.16 12.86
C TYR A 60 -5.91 8.39 12.14
N GLN A 61 -5.27 7.43 12.81
CA GLN A 61 -4.23 6.60 12.19
C GLN A 61 -4.78 5.72 11.05
N GLN A 62 -6.01 5.21 11.21
CA GLN A 62 -6.73 4.44 10.18
C GLN A 62 -6.96 5.29 8.93
N ALA A 63 -7.47 6.51 9.09
CA ALA A 63 -7.70 7.44 7.98
C ALA A 63 -6.39 7.83 7.28
N GLN A 64 -5.29 8.00 8.02
CA GLN A 64 -3.97 8.22 7.42
C GLN A 64 -3.52 7.02 6.59
N LEU A 65 -3.66 5.80 7.12
CA LEU A 65 -3.32 4.58 6.38
C LEU A 65 -4.16 4.44 5.09
N GLU A 66 -5.46 4.73 5.16
CA GLU A 66 -6.35 4.71 4.00
C GLU A 66 -5.90 5.71 2.91
N ALA A 67 -5.55 6.94 3.29
CA ALA A 67 -5.04 7.94 2.35
C ALA A 67 -3.74 7.49 1.66
N GLU A 68 -2.80 6.90 2.40
CA GLU A 68 -1.55 6.40 1.82
C GLU A 68 -1.75 5.17 0.91
N ILE A 69 -2.73 4.31 1.24
CA ILE A 69 -3.15 3.18 0.40
C ILE A 69 -3.70 3.66 -0.94
N GLU A 70 -4.56 4.67 -0.93
CA GLU A 70 -5.13 5.23 -2.16
C GLU A 70 -4.07 5.93 -3.02
N ASN A 71 -3.16 6.67 -2.40
CA ASN A 71 -2.03 7.28 -3.10
C ASN A 71 -1.12 6.20 -3.73
N LEU A 72 -0.80 5.12 -3.00
CA LEU A 72 -0.05 3.98 -3.54
C LEU A 72 -0.78 3.32 -4.71
N SER A 73 -2.09 3.09 -4.59
CA SER A 73 -2.92 2.52 -5.66
C SER A 73 -2.86 3.38 -6.92
N TRP A 74 -3.03 4.69 -6.77
CA TRP A 74 -2.97 5.66 -7.87
C TRP A 74 -1.62 5.64 -8.59
N LYS A 75 -0.50 5.61 -7.84
CA LYS A 75 0.86 5.54 -8.41
C LYS A 75 1.11 4.23 -9.16
N ILE A 76 0.63 3.09 -8.65
CA ILE A 76 0.77 1.79 -9.34
C ILE A 76 -0.01 1.77 -10.65
N GLU A 77 -1.22 2.34 -10.67
CA GLU A 77 -2.03 2.47 -11.88
C GLU A 77 -1.35 3.36 -12.94
N ARG A 78 -0.62 4.39 -12.50
CA ARG A 78 0.09 5.36 -13.33
C ARG A 78 1.60 5.12 -13.43
N ALA A 79 2.06 3.91 -13.16
CA ALA A 79 3.50 3.60 -13.17
C ALA A 79 4.23 3.79 -14.52
N GLU A 80 3.53 4.18 -15.59
CA GLU A 80 4.16 4.62 -16.85
C GLU A 80 4.66 6.07 -16.79
N THR A 81 4.07 6.88 -15.90
CA THR A 81 4.38 8.30 -15.70
C THR A 81 4.93 8.59 -14.30
N THR A 82 4.75 7.68 -13.36
CA THR A 82 5.29 7.81 -12.00
C THR A 82 6.76 7.41 -11.98
N ASP A 83 7.61 8.25 -11.40
CA ASP A 83 9.01 7.92 -11.17
C ASP A 83 9.16 6.72 -10.24
N ARG A 84 10.16 5.87 -10.48
CA ARG A 84 10.39 4.68 -9.66
C ARG A 84 10.66 5.04 -8.20
N GLY A 85 11.45 6.08 -7.95
CA GLY A 85 11.76 6.55 -6.59
C GLY A 85 10.52 7.08 -5.88
N ASP A 86 9.62 7.78 -6.59
CA ASP A 86 8.35 8.24 -6.04
C ASP A 86 7.42 7.11 -5.63
N LEU A 87 7.44 5.99 -6.36
CA LEU A 87 6.68 4.80 -6.02
C LEU A 87 7.30 4.06 -4.83
N GLU A 88 8.62 3.86 -4.83
CA GLU A 88 9.35 3.21 -3.73
C GLU A 88 9.17 3.99 -2.42
N ASN A 89 9.30 5.32 -2.44
CA ASN A 89 9.03 6.15 -1.27
C ASN A 89 7.58 6.03 -0.77
N GLN A 90 6.61 5.94 -1.69
CA GLN A 90 5.21 5.72 -1.31
C GLN A 90 4.98 4.35 -0.67
N MET A 91 5.66 3.32 -1.16
CA MET A 91 5.62 1.98 -0.56
C MET A 91 6.14 2.03 0.88
N ASP A 92 7.27 2.69 1.11
CA ASP A 92 7.86 2.82 2.45
C ASP A 92 6.93 3.57 3.42
N ILE A 93 6.32 4.67 2.96
CA ILE A 93 5.34 5.43 3.76
C ILE A 93 4.15 4.55 4.13
N ALA A 94 3.55 3.86 3.16
CA ALA A 94 2.39 3.00 3.39
C ALA A 94 2.71 1.86 4.38
N GLU A 95 3.84 1.17 4.22
CA GLU A 95 4.25 0.10 5.13
C GLU A 95 4.57 0.62 6.53
N LYS A 96 5.16 1.81 6.64
CA LYS A 96 5.44 2.44 7.93
C LYS A 96 4.16 2.80 8.67
N ARG A 97 3.18 3.42 7.99
CA ARG A 97 1.85 3.71 8.57
C ARG A 97 1.15 2.44 9.02
N ARG A 98 1.15 1.41 8.17
CA ARG A 98 0.55 0.10 8.49
C ARG A 98 1.19 -0.50 9.74
N SER A 99 2.53 -0.48 9.81
CA SER A 99 3.28 -1.08 10.92
C SER A 99 3.10 -0.31 12.22
N THR A 100 3.05 1.02 12.18
CA THR A 100 2.75 1.85 13.37
C THR A 100 1.35 1.56 13.89
N LEU A 101 0.33 1.55 13.03
CA LEU A 101 -1.04 1.26 13.45
C LEU A 101 -1.15 -0.12 14.10
N LEU A 102 -0.50 -1.14 13.52
CA LEU A 102 -0.45 -2.46 14.14
C LEU A 102 0.23 -2.40 15.51
N LYS A 103 1.47 -1.91 15.59
CA LYS A 103 2.22 -1.87 16.86
C LYS A 103 1.50 -1.12 17.99
N ASP A 104 0.81 -0.04 17.65
CA ASP A 104 0.14 0.81 18.65
C ASP A 104 -1.17 0.21 19.18
N PHE A 105 -1.83 -0.68 18.42
CA PHE A 105 -3.21 -1.11 18.70
C PHE A 105 -3.51 -2.60 18.56
N LEU A 106 -2.69 -3.37 17.87
CA LEU A 106 -2.91 -4.78 17.59
C LEU A 106 -1.61 -5.49 17.99
N GLU A 107 -1.61 -6.28 19.06
CA GLU A 107 -0.44 -6.96 19.61
C GLU A 107 0.21 -7.93 18.59
N VAL A 108 1.00 -7.38 17.64
CA VAL A 108 1.65 -8.07 16.52
C VAL A 108 3.15 -7.86 16.56
#